data_AF-G9XFA1-F1
#
_entry.id   AF-G9XFA1-F1
#
_cell.length_a   1.000
_cell.length_b   1.000
_cell.length_c   1.000
_cell.angle_alpha   90.00
_cell.angle_beta   90.00
_cell.angle_gamma   90.00
#
_symmetry.space_group_name_H-M   'P 1'
#
loop_
_entity.id
_entity.type
_entity.pdbx_description
1 polymer ?
#
loop_
_entity_poly.entity_id
_entity_poly.type
_entity_poly.pdbx_seq_one_letter_code
_entity_poly.pdbx_strand_id
1 'polypeptide(L)'
;MDKNEVLQSQQSQENRTKEVMSEIKEEYTKTTGFLEENTNQQLNIAKEMKDEMKNKDFDTNIEELKALKEEITGLKAEIKRLNEMENIGLSSLIVRDIKSVGNTLMNLQEKAVGSIKHLYDNMKHQLSYNLTKAQEKFVQIKIGIVKGLVNSMQDFIREQQKKLDSCLEKLDNLSKEIQKDEEKLIQDGQNHEDNTRKEDISIKHNEDKQQEEKETTPTENEEKKEISSKEILKAEMADKGIVKKEEKEKPKERPAEKKPSVLKKLKENQQKIKKEEKARDVKVPKKDKGMEL
;
A
#
# COMPACT_ATOMS: atom_id res chain seq x y z
N MET A 1 76.98 24.83 21.95
CA MET A 1 75.70 24.17 22.32
C MET A 1 76.04 23.07 23.29
N ASP A 2 75.41 23.09 24.45
CA ASP A 2 75.64 22.13 25.52
C ASP A 2 75.06 20.77 25.09
N LYS A 3 75.84 19.68 25.18
CA LYS A 3 75.39 18.33 24.77
C LYS A 3 74.16 17.88 25.55
N ASN A 4 73.98 18.43 26.76
CA ASN A 4 72.87 18.11 27.65
C ASN A 4 71.53 18.70 27.19
N GLU A 5 71.53 19.92 26.60
CA GLU A 5 70.34 20.55 26.02
C GLU A 5 69.80 19.79 24.81
N VAL A 6 70.69 19.30 23.94
CA VAL A 6 70.30 18.53 22.74
C VAL A 6 69.66 17.20 23.14
N LEU A 7 70.20 16.50 24.13
CA LEU A 7 69.64 15.25 24.65
C LEU A 7 68.25 15.46 25.28
N GLN A 8 68.08 16.50 26.10
CA GLN A 8 66.77 16.82 26.68
C GLN A 8 65.72 17.16 25.60
N SER A 9 66.11 17.90 24.55
CA SER A 9 65.21 18.25 23.45
C SER A 9 64.76 17.01 22.64
N GLN A 10 65.68 16.07 22.37
CA GLN A 10 65.36 14.82 21.68
C GLN A 10 64.44 13.93 22.52
N GLN A 11 64.71 13.80 23.82
CA GLN A 11 63.92 12.97 24.71
C GLN A 11 62.50 13.54 24.91
N SER A 12 62.37 14.87 24.97
CA SER A 12 61.06 15.55 24.98
C SER A 12 60.27 15.32 23.69
N GLN A 13 60.93 15.39 22.53
CA GLN A 13 60.29 15.14 21.23
C GLN A 13 59.86 13.67 21.07
N GLU A 14 60.67 12.73 21.56
CA GLU A 14 60.35 11.30 21.52
C GLU A 14 59.12 10.98 22.38
N ASN A 15 59.02 11.55 23.59
CA ASN A 15 57.87 11.37 24.46
C ASN A 15 56.57 11.93 23.85
N ARG A 16 56.62 13.13 23.25
CA ARG A 16 55.46 13.70 22.52
C ARG A 16 55.03 12.81 21.36
N THR A 17 55.98 12.24 20.63
CA THR A 17 55.66 11.35 19.51
C THR A 17 55.00 10.06 20.01
N LYS A 18 55.47 9.50 21.13
CA LYS A 18 54.87 8.31 21.76
C LYS A 18 53.42 8.55 22.19
N GLU A 19 53.13 9.70 22.78
CA GLU A 19 51.78 10.10 23.19
C GLU A 19 50.82 10.18 21.99
N VAL A 20 51.19 10.95 20.95
CA VAL A 20 50.41 11.06 19.71
C VAL A 20 50.21 9.69 19.03
N MET A 21 51.25 8.85 19.00
CA MET A 21 51.13 7.50 18.44
C MET A 21 50.13 6.63 19.23
N SER A 22 50.07 6.78 20.55
CA SER A 22 49.10 6.08 21.40
C SER A 22 47.67 6.53 21.12
N GLU A 23 47.45 7.84 20.97
CA GLU A 23 46.13 8.40 20.62
C GLU A 23 45.64 7.87 19.26
N ILE A 24 46.51 7.88 18.23
CA ILE A 24 46.15 7.37 16.90
C ILE A 24 45.77 5.89 16.96
N LYS A 25 46.53 5.08 17.69
CA LYS A 25 46.28 3.65 17.90
C LYS A 25 44.92 3.39 18.57
N GLU A 26 44.58 4.20 19.56
CA GLU A 26 43.28 4.13 20.24
C GLU A 26 42.12 4.48 19.29
N GLU A 27 42.26 5.57 18.52
CA GLU A 27 41.25 6.01 17.55
C GLU A 27 41.05 5.00 16.41
N TYR A 28 42.11 4.35 15.93
CA TYR A 28 42.00 3.27 14.94
C TYR A 28 41.20 2.09 15.49
N THR A 29 41.42 1.72 16.76
CA THR A 29 40.69 0.64 17.42
C THR A 29 39.20 0.96 17.54
N LYS A 30 38.87 2.19 17.98
CA LYS A 30 37.49 2.67 18.06
C LYS A 30 36.81 2.67 16.68
N THR A 31 37.49 3.24 15.68
CA THR A 31 36.94 3.41 14.33
C THR A 31 36.68 2.07 13.65
N THR A 32 37.62 1.12 13.74
CA THR A 32 37.40 -0.22 13.18
C THR A 32 36.29 -0.98 13.89
N GLY A 33 36.15 -0.84 15.21
CA GLY A 33 35.03 -1.38 15.96
C GLY A 33 33.68 -0.84 15.46
N PHE A 34 33.58 0.48 15.24
CA PHE A 34 32.38 1.10 14.69
C PHE A 34 32.06 0.62 13.27
N LEU A 35 33.07 0.52 12.40
CA LEU A 35 32.90 0.00 11.04
C LEU A 35 32.39 -1.43 11.03
N GLU A 36 32.92 -2.29 11.89
CA GLU A 36 32.49 -3.67 12.03
C GLU A 36 31.02 -3.76 12.47
N GLU A 37 30.66 -3.02 13.52
CA GLU A 37 29.29 -3.01 14.04
C GLU A 37 28.31 -2.52 12.99
N ASN A 38 28.60 -1.38 12.36
CA ASN A 38 27.75 -0.82 11.32
C ASN A 38 27.62 -1.79 10.12
N THR A 39 28.72 -2.35 9.64
CA THR A 39 28.70 -3.32 8.51
C THR A 39 27.84 -4.54 8.85
N ASN A 40 27.92 -5.05 10.09
CA ASN A 40 27.06 -6.14 10.56
C ASN A 40 25.58 -5.74 10.59
N GLN A 41 25.25 -4.52 11.04
CA GLN A 41 23.88 -4.02 11.03
C GLN A 41 23.34 -3.92 9.60
N GLN A 42 24.11 -3.34 8.66
CA GLN A 42 23.71 -3.24 7.25
C GLN A 42 23.52 -4.63 6.62
N LEU A 43 24.40 -5.59 6.94
CA LEU A 43 24.28 -6.96 6.43
C LEU A 43 22.99 -7.64 6.91
N ASN A 44 22.59 -7.40 8.16
CA ASN A 44 21.32 -7.89 8.68
C ASN A 44 20.13 -7.24 7.98
N ILE A 45 20.16 -5.91 7.79
CA ILE A 45 19.11 -5.18 7.06
C ILE A 45 18.97 -5.74 5.63
N ALA A 46 20.08 -5.93 4.91
CA ALA A 46 20.05 -6.46 3.55
C ALA A 46 19.42 -7.86 3.48
N LYS A 47 19.73 -8.74 4.44
CA LYS A 47 19.12 -10.08 4.55
C LYS A 47 17.62 -10.01 4.86
N GLU A 48 17.23 -9.19 5.84
CA GLU A 48 15.83 -9.01 6.21
C GLU A 48 15.01 -8.45 5.02
N MET A 49 15.55 -7.48 4.30
CA MET A 49 14.93 -6.91 3.10
C MET A 49 14.77 -7.95 1.99
N LYS A 50 15.80 -8.78 1.74
CA LYS A 50 15.74 -9.89 0.78
C LYS A 50 14.62 -10.86 1.13
N ASP A 51 14.52 -11.27 2.40
CA ASP A 51 13.52 -12.23 2.86
C ASP A 51 12.10 -11.65 2.81
N GLU A 52 11.93 -10.38 3.19
CA GLU A 52 10.65 -9.68 3.17
C GLU A 52 10.15 -9.43 1.74
N MET A 53 11.04 -9.06 0.82
CA MET A 53 10.68 -8.80 -0.58
C MET A 53 10.66 -10.05 -1.45
N LYS A 54 11.29 -11.14 -1.00
CA LYS A 54 11.42 -12.41 -1.74
C LYS A 54 11.96 -12.22 -3.16
N ASN A 55 12.91 -11.31 -3.31
CA ASN A 55 13.59 -11.02 -4.57
C ASN A 55 15.10 -11.30 -4.45
N LYS A 56 15.81 -11.19 -5.58
CA LYS A 56 17.28 -11.39 -5.65
C LYS A 56 18.05 -10.07 -5.68
N ASP A 57 17.34 -8.94 -5.62
CA ASP A 57 17.93 -7.62 -5.83
C ASP A 57 18.96 -7.24 -4.75
N PHE A 58 18.86 -7.82 -3.55
CA PHE A 58 19.79 -7.58 -2.44
C PHE A 58 21.01 -8.51 -2.42
N ASP A 59 21.11 -9.48 -3.33
CA ASP A 59 22.21 -10.46 -3.33
C ASP A 59 23.57 -9.79 -3.45
N THR A 60 23.69 -8.82 -4.37
CA THR A 60 24.91 -8.04 -4.56
C THR A 60 25.29 -7.25 -3.31
N ASN A 61 24.32 -6.58 -2.65
CA ASN A 61 24.60 -5.85 -1.42
C ASN A 61 25.09 -6.78 -0.30
N ILE A 62 24.52 -7.98 -0.18
CA ILE A 62 24.91 -8.96 0.83
C ILE A 62 26.35 -9.42 0.62
N GLU A 63 26.74 -9.72 -0.62
CA GLU A 63 28.11 -10.16 -0.91
C GLU A 63 29.13 -9.02 -0.73
N GLU A 64 28.80 -7.80 -1.17
CA GLU A 64 29.63 -6.61 -0.91
C GLU A 64 29.87 -6.38 0.59
N LEU A 65 28.81 -6.46 1.41
CA LEU A 65 28.91 -6.26 2.86
C LEU A 65 29.65 -7.39 3.57
N LYS A 66 29.59 -8.64 3.06
CA LYS A 66 30.40 -9.75 3.57
C LYS A 66 31.88 -9.53 3.29
N ALA A 67 32.24 -9.18 2.05
CA ALA A 67 33.61 -8.88 1.67
C ALA A 67 34.18 -7.73 2.51
N LEU A 68 33.41 -6.65 2.67
CA LEU A 68 33.80 -5.53 3.51
C LEU A 68 34.03 -5.93 4.97
N LYS A 69 33.17 -6.80 5.52
CA LYS A 69 33.33 -7.32 6.89
C LYS A 69 34.63 -8.12 7.04
N GLU A 70 35.00 -8.93 6.05
CA GLU A 70 36.24 -9.69 6.06
C GLU A 70 37.46 -8.74 6.03
N GLU A 71 37.44 -7.72 5.16
CA GLU A 71 38.51 -6.70 5.11
C GLU A 71 38.65 -5.94 6.44
N ILE A 72 37.54 -5.53 7.06
CA ILE A 72 37.54 -4.87 8.39
C ILE A 72 38.11 -5.79 9.46
N THR A 73 37.77 -7.07 9.44
CA THR A 73 38.30 -8.06 10.38
C THR A 73 39.81 -8.21 10.25
N GLY A 74 40.31 -8.22 9.01
CA GLY A 74 41.75 -8.22 8.72
C GLY A 74 42.45 -6.96 9.26
N LEU A 75 41.90 -5.78 8.99
CA LEU A 75 42.47 -4.52 9.50
C LEU A 75 42.46 -4.45 11.04
N LYS A 76 41.41 -4.97 11.68
CA LYS A 76 41.31 -5.04 13.15
C LYS A 76 42.43 -5.89 13.75
N ALA A 77 42.78 -7.00 13.11
CA ALA A 77 43.92 -7.82 13.52
C ALA A 77 45.26 -7.09 13.34
N GLU A 78 45.42 -6.33 12.27
CA GLU A 78 46.61 -5.52 12.02
C GLU A 78 46.77 -4.38 13.05
N ILE A 79 45.68 -3.68 13.37
CA ILE A 79 45.67 -2.66 14.45
C ILE A 79 46.04 -3.28 15.79
N LYS A 80 45.54 -4.47 16.10
CA LYS A 80 45.91 -5.18 17.32
C LYS A 80 47.42 -5.46 17.38
N ARG A 81 48.01 -5.94 16.30
CA ARG A 81 49.47 -6.13 16.20
C ARG A 81 50.23 -4.81 16.38
N LEU A 82 49.76 -3.74 15.74
CA LEU A 82 50.35 -2.40 15.85
C LEU A 82 50.32 -1.88 17.30
N ASN A 83 49.26 -2.19 18.05
CA ASN A 83 49.13 -1.82 19.46
C ASN A 83 50.06 -2.64 20.37
N GLU A 84 50.31 -3.89 20.04
CA GLU A 84 51.23 -4.79 20.77
C GLU A 84 52.72 -4.47 20.51
N MET A 85 53.05 -3.66 19.49
CA MET A 85 54.42 -3.18 19.28
C MET A 85 54.79 -2.11 20.31
N GLU A 86 55.42 -2.54 21.40
CA GLU A 86 55.88 -1.71 22.53
C GLU A 86 57.36 -1.30 22.36
N ASN A 87 57.68 -0.02 22.64
CA ASN A 87 59.00 0.51 22.99
C ASN A 87 60.22 0.13 22.12
N ILE A 88 60.07 -0.09 20.81
CA ILE A 88 61.22 -0.29 19.93
C ILE A 88 61.77 1.09 19.53
N GLY A 89 63.08 1.31 19.63
CA GLY A 89 63.79 2.53 19.18
C GLY A 89 63.73 2.80 17.66
N LEU A 90 62.74 2.22 16.97
CA LEU A 90 62.44 2.35 15.54
C LEU A 90 61.16 3.17 15.33
N SER A 91 61.07 4.34 15.94
CA SER A 91 59.92 5.25 15.83
C SER A 91 59.53 5.53 14.37
N SER A 92 60.51 5.60 13.45
CA SER A 92 60.27 5.78 12.02
C SER A 92 59.58 4.60 11.33
N LEU A 93 59.81 3.37 11.79
CA LEU A 93 59.16 2.17 11.27
C LEU A 93 57.70 2.08 11.76
N ILE A 94 57.49 2.34 13.05
CA ILE A 94 56.14 2.36 13.66
C ILE A 94 55.27 3.44 13.00
N VAL A 95 55.82 4.63 12.72
CA VAL A 95 55.10 5.70 12.00
C VAL A 95 54.69 5.28 10.59
N ARG A 96 55.53 4.52 9.87
CA ARG A 96 55.20 4.01 8.54
C ARG A 96 54.03 3.03 8.61
N ASP A 97 54.04 2.12 9.57
CA ASP A 97 52.99 1.11 9.75
C ASP A 97 51.67 1.78 10.19
N ILE A 98 51.72 2.74 11.11
CA ILE A 98 50.57 3.60 11.48
C ILE A 98 49.96 4.27 10.24
N LYS A 99 50.78 4.80 9.34
CA LYS A 99 50.31 5.45 8.12
C LYS A 99 49.67 4.47 7.15
N SER A 100 50.26 3.28 7.00
CA SER A 100 49.72 2.21 6.16
C SER A 100 48.34 1.73 6.65
N VAL A 101 48.22 1.47 7.95
CA VAL A 101 46.96 1.12 8.62
C VAL A 101 45.93 2.23 8.45
N GLY A 102 46.33 3.49 8.62
CA GLY A 102 45.47 4.66 8.43
C GLY A 102 44.91 4.78 7.03
N ASN A 103 45.73 4.59 6.01
CA ASN A 103 45.28 4.60 4.61
C ASN A 103 44.27 3.47 4.34
N THR A 104 44.52 2.29 4.89
CA THR A 104 43.61 1.15 4.74
C THR A 104 42.28 1.41 5.45
N LEU A 105 42.33 2.00 6.65
CA LEU A 105 41.14 2.41 7.39
C LEU A 105 40.29 3.42 6.61
N MET A 106 40.92 4.43 6.01
CA MET A 106 40.24 5.44 5.20
C MET A 106 39.57 4.82 3.97
N ASN A 107 40.26 3.92 3.26
CA ASN A 107 39.68 3.19 2.13
C ASN A 107 38.49 2.32 2.55
N LEU A 108 38.54 1.67 3.71
CA LEU A 108 37.42 0.90 4.23
C LEU A 108 36.24 1.78 4.66
N GLN A 109 36.50 2.97 5.20
CA GLN A 109 35.43 3.95 5.46
C GLN A 109 34.72 4.36 4.18
N GLU A 110 35.47 4.66 3.11
CA GLU A 110 34.89 5.02 1.81
C GLU A 110 34.05 3.86 1.24
N LYS A 111 34.58 2.63 1.26
CA LYS A 111 33.84 1.42 0.87
C LYS A 111 32.58 1.24 1.70
N ALA A 112 32.65 1.40 3.01
CA ALA A 112 31.50 1.26 3.91
C ALA A 112 30.40 2.28 3.59
N VAL A 113 30.76 3.55 3.37
CA VAL A 113 29.83 4.59 2.94
C VAL A 113 29.22 4.24 1.58
N GLY A 114 30.03 3.75 0.64
CA GLY A 114 29.58 3.28 -0.67
C GLY A 114 28.56 2.14 -0.58
N SER A 115 28.85 1.10 0.21
CA SER A 115 27.95 -0.04 0.41
C SER A 115 26.64 0.36 1.07
N ILE A 116 26.66 1.29 2.04
CA ILE A 116 25.44 1.84 2.65
C ILE A 116 24.60 2.57 1.61
N LYS A 117 25.24 3.43 0.81
CA LYS A 117 24.56 4.17 -0.25
C LYS A 117 23.91 3.22 -1.26
N HIS A 118 24.65 2.20 -1.71
CA HIS A 118 24.13 1.20 -2.63
C HIS A 118 22.95 0.43 -2.04
N LEU A 119 23.04 -0.01 -0.78
CA LEU A 119 21.94 -0.68 -0.08
C LEU A 119 20.72 0.23 0.02
N TYR A 120 20.90 1.49 0.41
CA TYR A 120 19.81 2.45 0.53
C TYR A 120 19.12 2.73 -0.81
N ASP A 121 19.89 2.96 -1.87
CA ASP A 121 19.37 3.20 -3.23
C ASP A 121 18.53 1.99 -3.69
N ASN A 122 19.00 0.78 -3.42
CA ASN A 122 18.29 -0.45 -3.75
C ASN A 122 17.00 -0.63 -2.92
N MET A 123 17.06 -0.41 -1.60
CA MET A 123 15.87 -0.41 -0.72
C MET A 123 14.81 0.57 -1.22
N LYS A 124 15.23 1.80 -1.57
CA LYS A 124 14.34 2.84 -2.09
C LYS A 124 13.69 2.39 -3.40
N HIS A 125 14.47 1.84 -4.33
CA HIS A 125 13.96 1.39 -5.61
C HIS A 125 12.92 0.27 -5.45
N GLN A 126 13.26 -0.77 -4.68
CA GLN A 126 12.39 -1.94 -4.50
C GLN A 126 11.10 -1.61 -3.74
N LEU A 127 11.18 -0.78 -2.70
CA LEU A 127 9.99 -0.30 -1.99
C LEU A 127 9.08 0.52 -2.90
N SER A 128 9.65 1.41 -3.72
CA SER A 128 8.90 2.26 -4.64
C SER A 128 8.21 1.42 -5.73
N TYR A 129 8.92 0.44 -6.29
CA TYR A 129 8.38 -0.48 -7.28
C TYR A 129 7.20 -1.28 -6.73
N ASN A 130 7.36 -1.91 -5.56
CA ASN A 130 6.30 -2.69 -4.93
C ASN A 130 5.07 -1.86 -4.57
N LEU A 131 5.27 -0.63 -4.07
CA LEU A 131 4.17 0.29 -3.78
C LEU A 131 3.41 0.67 -5.06
N THR A 132 4.12 1.04 -6.11
CA THR A 132 3.54 1.42 -7.41
C THR A 132 2.72 0.26 -7.98
N LYS A 133 3.27 -0.96 -7.95
CA LYS A 133 2.61 -2.17 -8.43
C LYS A 133 1.35 -2.51 -7.63
N ALA A 134 1.36 -2.28 -6.31
CA ALA A 134 0.17 -2.46 -5.47
C ALA A 134 -0.92 -1.43 -5.80
N GLN A 135 -0.54 -0.18 -6.03
CA GLN A 135 -1.47 0.89 -6.44
C GLN A 135 -2.09 0.60 -7.81
N GLU A 136 -1.29 0.13 -8.77
CA GLU A 136 -1.77 -0.25 -10.09
C GLU A 136 -2.85 -1.34 -10.01
N LYS A 137 -2.58 -2.42 -9.27
CA LYS A 137 -3.57 -3.50 -9.05
C LYS A 137 -4.86 -2.98 -8.41
N PHE A 138 -4.74 -2.08 -7.44
CA PHE A 138 -5.90 -1.49 -6.79
C PHE A 138 -6.75 -0.66 -7.75
N VAL A 139 -6.11 0.12 -8.63
CA VAL A 139 -6.80 0.87 -9.68
C VAL A 139 -7.47 -0.07 -10.69
N GLN A 140 -6.80 -1.15 -11.10
CA GLN A 140 -7.40 -2.15 -12.00
C GLN A 140 -8.65 -2.80 -11.40
N ILE A 141 -8.61 -3.18 -10.11
CA ILE A 141 -9.79 -3.72 -9.40
C ILE A 141 -10.93 -2.70 -9.37
N LYS A 142 -10.63 -1.44 -9.03
CA LYS A 142 -11.64 -0.36 -9.04
C LYS A 142 -12.27 -0.18 -10.42
N ILE A 143 -11.46 -0.14 -11.47
CA ILE A 143 -11.94 -0.06 -12.85
C ILE A 143 -12.82 -1.26 -13.18
N GLY A 144 -12.43 -2.47 -12.78
CA GLY A 144 -13.21 -3.69 -12.97
C GLY A 144 -14.59 -3.61 -12.33
N ILE A 145 -14.66 -3.18 -11.07
CA ILE A 145 -15.93 -3.00 -10.33
C ILE A 145 -16.82 -1.97 -11.04
N VAL A 146 -16.28 -0.80 -11.39
CA VAL A 146 -17.04 0.26 -12.07
C VAL A 146 -17.55 -0.22 -13.43
N LYS A 147 -16.73 -0.92 -14.22
CA LYS A 147 -17.16 -1.52 -15.49
C LYS A 147 -18.29 -2.53 -15.31
N GLY A 148 -18.17 -3.41 -14.32
CA GLY A 148 -19.22 -4.38 -14.00
C GLY A 148 -20.54 -3.73 -13.62
N LEU A 149 -20.49 -2.68 -12.79
CA LEU A 149 -21.68 -1.90 -12.41
C LEU A 149 -22.31 -1.20 -13.61
N VAL A 150 -21.50 -0.50 -14.42
CA VAL A 150 -21.99 0.19 -15.62
C VAL A 150 -22.67 -0.78 -16.58
N ASN A 151 -22.07 -1.95 -16.83
CA ASN A 151 -22.67 -2.97 -17.69
C ASN A 151 -24.01 -3.47 -17.12
N SER A 152 -24.07 -3.78 -15.81
CA SER A 152 -25.31 -4.20 -15.14
C SER A 152 -26.41 -3.14 -15.22
N MET A 153 -26.07 -1.87 -14.97
CA MET A 153 -27.01 -0.76 -15.09
C MET A 153 -27.47 -0.57 -16.55
N GLN A 154 -26.58 -0.71 -17.53
CA GLN A 154 -26.94 -0.65 -18.94
C GLN A 154 -27.90 -1.77 -19.34
N ASP A 155 -27.67 -3.00 -18.89
CA ASP A 155 -28.55 -4.14 -19.17
C ASP A 155 -29.92 -3.96 -18.51
N PHE A 156 -29.96 -3.50 -17.26
CA PHE A 156 -31.20 -3.14 -16.59
C PHE A 156 -31.98 -2.05 -17.35
N ILE A 157 -31.32 -0.96 -17.75
CA ILE A 157 -31.96 0.13 -18.50
C ILE A 157 -32.51 -0.39 -19.84
N ARG A 158 -31.76 -1.23 -20.57
CA ARG A 158 -32.24 -1.84 -21.82
C ARG A 158 -33.48 -2.71 -21.58
N GLU A 159 -33.52 -3.47 -20.50
CA GLU A 159 -34.68 -4.30 -20.15
C GLU A 159 -35.90 -3.43 -19.81
N GLN A 160 -35.71 -2.37 -19.01
CA GLN A 160 -36.79 -1.43 -18.69
C GLN A 160 -37.28 -0.69 -19.95
N GLN A 161 -36.39 -0.29 -20.85
CA GLN A 161 -36.76 0.37 -22.11
C GLN A 161 -37.65 -0.54 -22.97
N LYS A 162 -37.31 -1.82 -23.12
CA LYS A 162 -38.15 -2.78 -23.86
C LYS A 162 -39.55 -2.93 -23.26
N LYS A 163 -39.66 -2.95 -21.92
CA LYS A 163 -40.95 -3.02 -21.23
C LYS A 163 -41.77 -1.75 -21.49
N LEU A 164 -41.12 -0.58 -21.41
CA LEU A 164 -41.76 0.71 -21.70
C LEU A 164 -42.26 0.78 -23.14
N ASP A 165 -41.42 0.39 -24.12
CA ASP A 165 -41.78 0.39 -25.54
C ASP A 165 -43.00 -0.51 -25.80
N SER A 166 -43.06 -1.69 -25.17
CA SER A 166 -44.22 -2.58 -25.27
C SER A 166 -45.50 -1.99 -24.66
N CYS A 167 -45.40 -1.27 -23.53
CA CYS A 167 -46.54 -0.57 -22.95
C CYS A 167 -47.05 0.54 -23.87
N LEU A 168 -46.15 1.30 -24.48
CA LEU A 168 -46.51 2.37 -25.42
C LEU A 168 -47.20 1.81 -26.67
N GLU A 169 -46.74 0.68 -27.21
CA GLU A 169 -47.38 0.02 -28.35
C GLU A 169 -48.80 -0.46 -28.01
N LYS A 170 -48.99 -1.06 -26.82
CA LYS A 170 -50.34 -1.45 -26.36
C LYS A 170 -51.25 -0.25 -26.21
N LEU A 171 -50.75 0.86 -25.67
CA LEU A 171 -51.51 2.09 -25.53
C LEU A 171 -51.92 2.68 -26.88
N ASP A 172 -51.02 2.66 -27.86
CA ASP A 172 -51.29 3.11 -29.24
C ASP A 172 -52.36 2.23 -29.92
N ASN A 173 -52.29 0.91 -29.73
CA ASN A 173 -53.32 -0.01 -30.24
C ASN A 173 -54.69 0.24 -29.61
N LEU A 174 -54.74 0.42 -28.28
CA LEU A 174 -55.99 0.75 -27.57
C LEU A 174 -56.56 2.08 -28.04
N SER A 175 -55.71 3.10 -28.21
CA SER A 175 -56.14 4.40 -28.72
C SER A 175 -56.76 4.31 -30.10
N LYS A 176 -56.18 3.49 -31.01
CA LYS A 176 -56.75 3.25 -32.34
C LYS A 176 -58.06 2.47 -32.29
N GLU A 177 -58.19 1.54 -31.37
CA GLU A 177 -59.42 0.76 -31.18
C GLU A 177 -60.55 1.65 -30.67
N ILE A 178 -60.29 2.48 -29.66
CA ILE A 178 -61.23 3.49 -29.15
C ILE A 178 -61.68 4.42 -30.28
N GLN A 179 -60.73 4.95 -31.07
CA GLN A 179 -61.07 5.84 -32.19
C GLN A 179 -61.96 5.16 -33.24
N LYS A 180 -61.68 3.89 -33.57
CA LYS A 180 -62.52 3.10 -34.49
C LYS A 180 -63.92 2.87 -33.94
N ASP A 181 -64.02 2.56 -32.65
CA ASP A 181 -65.31 2.31 -32.02
C ASP A 181 -66.12 3.60 -31.89
N GLU A 182 -65.49 4.74 -31.64
CA GLU A 182 -66.12 6.07 -31.74
C GLU A 182 -66.64 6.36 -33.16
N GLU A 183 -65.85 6.08 -34.20
CA GLU A 183 -66.27 6.24 -35.60
C GLU A 183 -67.47 5.36 -35.97
N LYS A 184 -67.49 4.09 -35.51
CA LYS A 184 -68.63 3.19 -35.70
C LYS A 184 -69.88 3.69 -34.98
N LEU A 185 -69.76 4.16 -33.74
CA LEU A 185 -70.89 4.70 -32.99
C LEU A 185 -71.49 5.93 -33.68
N ILE A 186 -70.66 6.78 -34.28
CA ILE A 186 -71.13 7.93 -35.06
C ILE A 186 -71.88 7.46 -36.32
N GLN A 187 -71.35 6.47 -37.04
CA GLN A 187 -72.01 5.90 -38.23
C GLN A 187 -73.33 5.19 -37.88
N ASP A 188 -73.36 4.40 -36.82
CA ASP A 188 -74.58 3.69 -36.38
C ASP A 188 -75.64 4.67 -35.86
N GLY A 189 -75.24 5.77 -35.21
CA GLY A 189 -76.14 6.86 -34.83
C GLY A 189 -76.75 7.56 -36.06
N GLN A 190 -75.97 7.80 -37.11
CA GLN A 190 -76.45 8.36 -38.38
C GLN A 190 -77.36 7.38 -39.14
N ASN A 191 -77.05 6.08 -39.13
CA ASN A 191 -77.90 5.04 -39.74
C ASN A 191 -79.24 4.87 -39.00
N HIS A 192 -79.28 5.16 -37.69
CA HIS A 192 -80.52 5.17 -36.93
C HIS A 192 -81.30 6.48 -37.14
N GLU A 193 -80.66 7.64 -37.33
CA GLU A 193 -81.39 8.88 -37.66
C GLU A 193 -82.01 8.88 -39.07
N ASP A 194 -81.41 8.19 -40.05
CA ASP A 194 -81.96 8.12 -41.41
C ASP A 194 -83.12 7.12 -41.55
N ASN A 195 -83.21 6.13 -40.65
CA ASN A 195 -84.35 5.19 -40.60
C ASN A 195 -85.47 5.62 -39.63
N THR A 196 -85.24 6.60 -38.75
CA THR A 196 -86.23 7.09 -37.76
C THR A 196 -87.06 8.29 -38.27
N ARG A 197 -87.13 8.53 -39.60
CA ARG A 197 -88.16 9.44 -40.18
C ARG A 197 -89.41 8.74 -40.69
N LYS A 198 -89.53 7.43 -40.49
CA LYS A 198 -90.77 6.67 -40.74
C LYS A 198 -90.93 5.55 -39.72
N GLU A 199 -91.46 5.89 -38.56
CA GLU A 199 -92.57 5.15 -37.92
C GLU A 199 -92.74 5.67 -36.49
N ASP A 200 -93.75 6.52 -36.36
CA ASP A 200 -94.31 6.96 -35.10
C ASP A 200 -94.78 5.77 -34.25
N ILE A 201 -94.35 5.79 -32.99
CA ILE A 201 -95.15 5.54 -31.79
C ILE A 201 -95.78 4.14 -31.65
N SER A 202 -95.20 3.34 -30.74
CA SER A 202 -96.02 2.64 -29.74
C SER A 202 -95.22 2.36 -28.47
N ILE A 203 -95.39 3.25 -27.50
CA ILE A 203 -95.00 3.07 -26.10
C ILE A 203 -95.95 2.06 -25.46
N LYS A 204 -95.41 0.98 -24.87
CA LYS A 204 -96.06 0.28 -23.76
C LYS A 204 -95.07 -0.02 -22.65
N HIS A 205 -95.29 0.68 -21.54
CA HIS A 205 -94.76 0.42 -20.21
C HIS A 205 -95.06 -1.00 -19.73
N ASN A 206 -94.13 -1.60 -18.98
CA ASN A 206 -94.48 -2.26 -17.72
C ASN A 206 -93.27 -2.23 -16.77
N GLU A 207 -93.57 -1.85 -15.53
CA GLU A 207 -92.64 -1.58 -14.44
C GLU A 207 -92.19 -2.83 -13.68
N ASP A 208 -91.02 -2.67 -13.06
CA ASP A 208 -90.57 -3.20 -11.78
C ASP A 208 -90.35 -4.70 -11.56
N LYS A 209 -89.08 -5.02 -11.27
CA LYS A 209 -88.67 -5.57 -9.97
C LYS A 209 -87.22 -5.21 -9.63
N GLN A 210 -87.07 -4.50 -8.52
CA GLN A 210 -85.83 -4.31 -7.76
C GLN A 210 -85.28 -5.65 -7.24
N GLN A 211 -83.96 -5.79 -7.15
CA GLN A 211 -83.30 -6.15 -5.89
C GLN A 211 -81.77 -6.02 -5.93
N GLU A 212 -81.30 -5.12 -5.05
CA GLU A 212 -80.17 -5.19 -4.12
C GLU A 212 -78.73 -5.49 -4.58
N GLU A 213 -77.90 -4.48 -4.32
CA GLU A 213 -76.48 -4.51 -3.97
C GLU A 213 -76.05 -5.74 -3.14
N LYS A 214 -74.83 -6.24 -3.45
CA LYS A 214 -73.84 -6.53 -2.41
C LYS A 214 -72.42 -6.45 -2.95
N GLU A 215 -71.65 -5.58 -2.31
CA GLU A 215 -70.20 -5.42 -2.38
C GLU A 215 -69.44 -6.75 -2.28
N THR A 216 -68.36 -6.87 -3.07
CA THR A 216 -67.16 -7.60 -2.61
C THR A 216 -65.92 -6.81 -3.03
N THR A 217 -65.34 -6.13 -2.05
CA THR A 217 -63.97 -5.61 -2.03
C THR A 217 -62.94 -6.71 -2.29
N PRO A 218 -61.94 -6.51 -3.15
CA PRO A 218 -60.75 -7.35 -3.18
C PRO A 218 -59.77 -6.95 -2.06
N THR A 219 -59.37 -7.95 -1.27
CA THR A 219 -58.41 -7.85 -0.17
C THR A 219 -57.05 -7.38 -0.68
N GLU A 220 -56.56 -6.26 -0.16
CA GLU A 220 -55.17 -5.81 -0.32
C GLU A 220 -54.22 -6.76 0.43
N ASN A 221 -53.32 -7.41 -0.32
CA ASN A 221 -52.12 -8.05 0.21
C ASN A 221 -51.05 -6.98 0.50
N GLU A 222 -51.00 -6.46 1.73
CA GLU A 222 -49.78 -5.84 2.25
C GLU A 222 -48.85 -6.91 2.81
N GLU A 223 -47.98 -7.47 1.96
CA GLU A 223 -46.77 -8.15 2.44
C GLU A 223 -45.56 -7.24 2.20
N LYS A 224 -45.31 -6.35 3.17
CA LYS A 224 -44.03 -5.66 3.32
C LYS A 224 -42.95 -6.71 3.62
N LYS A 225 -42.23 -7.17 2.59
CA LYS A 225 -40.99 -7.91 2.78
C LYS A 225 -39.80 -6.96 2.66
N GLU A 226 -39.46 -6.41 3.81
CA GLU A 226 -38.18 -5.78 4.14
C GLU A 226 -37.03 -6.76 3.81
N ILE A 227 -36.29 -6.49 2.74
CA ILE A 227 -35.08 -7.26 2.40
C ILE A 227 -33.98 -6.79 3.35
N SER A 228 -33.89 -7.49 4.48
CA SER A 228 -32.80 -7.38 5.46
C SER A 228 -31.45 -7.62 4.80
N SER A 229 -30.50 -6.71 5.03
CA SER A 229 -29.13 -6.63 4.49
C SER A 229 -28.18 -7.78 4.89
N LYS A 230 -28.58 -9.05 4.72
CA LYS A 230 -27.77 -10.22 5.11
C LYS A 230 -27.44 -11.23 4.01
N GLU A 231 -27.78 -10.97 2.75
CA GLU A 231 -27.51 -11.91 1.63
C GLU A 231 -26.36 -11.54 0.69
N ILE A 232 -25.55 -10.52 0.99
CA ILE A 232 -24.38 -10.16 0.16
C ILE A 232 -23.06 -10.80 0.65
N LEU A 233 -23.07 -11.59 1.73
CA LEU A 233 -21.84 -12.21 2.29
C LEU A 233 -21.72 -13.74 2.09
N LYS A 234 -22.45 -14.35 1.16
CA LYS A 234 -22.35 -15.81 0.90
C LYS A 234 -22.10 -16.24 -0.54
N ALA A 235 -21.74 -15.32 -1.44
CA ALA A 235 -21.37 -15.64 -2.82
C ALA A 235 -19.89 -15.32 -3.11
N GLU A 236 -18.96 -15.77 -2.26
CA GLU A 236 -17.53 -15.70 -2.56
C GLU A 236 -16.75 -16.91 -2.01
N MET A 237 -17.37 -18.09 -2.00
CA MET A 237 -16.70 -19.35 -1.68
C MET A 237 -17.20 -20.50 -2.55
N ALA A 238 -17.10 -20.37 -3.88
CA ALA A 238 -17.16 -21.51 -4.79
C ALA A 238 -16.71 -21.09 -6.20
N ASP A 239 -15.39 -20.99 -6.43
CA ASP A 239 -14.76 -21.61 -7.61
C ASP A 239 -13.22 -21.50 -7.52
N LYS A 240 -12.60 -22.49 -6.89
CA LYS A 240 -11.21 -22.89 -7.20
C LYS A 240 -11.17 -24.41 -7.21
N GLY A 241 -11.14 -24.96 -8.42
CA GLY A 241 -10.88 -26.37 -8.69
C GLY A 241 -9.50 -26.81 -8.19
N ILE A 242 -9.50 -27.61 -7.13
CA ILE A 242 -8.87 -28.94 -6.98
C ILE A 242 -7.54 -29.19 -7.72
N VAL A 243 -6.46 -29.38 -6.93
CA VAL A 243 -5.52 -30.51 -7.08
C VAL A 243 -5.22 -31.09 -5.67
N LYS A 244 -5.61 -32.36 -5.46
CA LYS A 244 -5.25 -33.26 -4.33
C LYS A 244 -3.77 -33.67 -4.47
N LYS A 245 -2.96 -34.12 -3.49
CA LYS A 245 -3.13 -34.85 -2.22
C LYS A 245 -1.72 -34.94 -1.58
N GLU A 246 -1.60 -34.93 -0.24
CA GLU A 246 -0.93 -35.97 0.58
C GLU A 246 -0.74 -35.50 2.03
N GLU A 247 -1.25 -36.31 2.96
CA GLU A 247 -1.09 -36.20 4.42
C GLU A 247 0.26 -36.78 4.87
N LYS A 248 0.85 -36.21 5.94
CA LYS A 248 1.50 -36.98 7.03
C LYS A 248 1.72 -36.12 8.29
N GLU A 249 1.79 -36.81 9.42
CA GLU A 249 1.45 -36.42 10.79
C GLU A 249 2.49 -35.59 11.60
N LYS A 250 1.96 -34.70 12.50
CA LYS A 250 2.40 -34.27 13.87
C LYS A 250 3.82 -33.66 14.10
N PRO A 251 4.11 -32.96 15.25
CA PRO A 251 3.29 -32.48 16.39
C PRO A 251 3.47 -30.97 16.74
N LYS A 252 2.70 -30.50 17.76
CA LYS A 252 2.68 -29.16 18.36
C LYS A 252 4.05 -28.64 18.82
N GLU A 253 4.45 -27.44 18.38
CA GLU A 253 5.49 -26.62 19.01
C GLU A 253 4.97 -25.22 19.40
N ARG A 254 5.50 -24.72 20.53
CA ARG A 254 5.12 -23.51 21.27
C ARG A 254 5.33 -22.24 20.45
N PRO A 255 4.60 -21.13 20.69
CA PRO A 255 4.79 -19.90 19.91
C PRO A 255 6.16 -19.29 20.22
N ALA A 256 7.09 -19.41 19.28
CA ALA A 256 8.31 -18.61 19.27
C ALA A 256 7.92 -17.12 19.16
N GLU A 257 8.43 -16.31 20.08
CA GLU A 257 8.33 -14.85 20.03
C GLU A 257 8.82 -14.33 18.68
N LYS A 258 7.87 -13.93 17.83
CA LYS A 258 8.16 -13.30 16.55
C LYS A 258 8.81 -11.95 16.82
N LYS A 259 10.12 -11.84 16.56
CA LYS A 259 10.80 -10.54 16.47
C LYS A 259 10.01 -9.63 15.52
N PRO A 260 9.74 -8.37 15.89
CA PRO A 260 8.95 -7.47 15.06
C PRO A 260 9.70 -7.16 13.75
N SER A 261 9.04 -7.46 12.61
CA SER A 261 9.53 -7.25 11.24
C SER A 261 9.99 -5.80 11.00
N VAL A 262 10.98 -5.63 10.14
CA VAL A 262 11.57 -4.33 9.77
C VAL A 262 10.52 -3.42 9.14
N LEU A 263 9.65 -3.97 8.30
CA LEU A 263 8.48 -3.24 7.77
C LEU A 263 7.57 -2.70 8.86
N LYS A 264 7.39 -3.44 9.96
CA LYS A 264 6.59 -2.97 11.10
C LYS A 264 7.26 -1.77 11.77
N LYS A 265 8.58 -1.82 11.99
CA LYS A 265 9.36 -0.70 12.55
C LYS A 265 9.38 0.52 11.62
N LEU A 266 9.53 0.33 10.31
CA LEU A 266 9.43 1.39 9.29
C LEU A 266 8.04 2.04 9.29
N LYS A 267 6.97 1.25 9.38
CA LYS A 267 5.60 1.75 9.46
C LYS A 267 5.37 2.55 10.75
N GLU A 268 5.87 2.08 11.88
CA GLU A 268 5.79 2.80 13.16
C GLU A 268 6.58 4.12 13.13
N ASN A 269 7.78 4.13 12.53
CA ASN A 269 8.58 5.35 12.38
C ASN A 269 7.92 6.37 11.43
N GLN A 270 7.34 5.95 10.31
CA GLN A 270 6.58 6.85 9.44
C GLN A 270 5.36 7.46 10.14
N GLN A 271 4.70 6.70 11.02
CA GLN A 271 3.58 7.23 11.82
C GLN A 271 4.04 8.23 12.88
N LYS A 272 5.21 8.04 13.49
CA LYS A 272 5.80 9.00 14.43
C LYS A 272 6.14 10.32 13.75
N ILE A 273 6.80 10.27 12.59
CA ILE A 273 7.14 11.47 11.80
C ILE A 273 5.88 12.26 11.42
N LYS A 274 4.83 11.59 10.94
CA LYS A 274 3.54 12.25 10.61
C LYS A 274 2.85 12.90 11.81
N LYS A 275 3.03 12.36 13.03
CA LYS A 275 2.48 12.93 14.27
C LYS A 275 3.30 14.14 14.74
N GLU A 276 4.63 14.07 14.63
CA GLU A 276 5.51 15.18 14.98
C GLU A 276 5.38 16.37 14.02
N GLU A 277 5.18 16.12 12.73
CA GLU A 277 4.97 17.15 11.72
C GLU A 277 3.66 17.92 11.98
N LYS A 278 2.56 17.20 12.28
CA LYS A 278 1.30 17.81 12.74
C LYS A 278 1.42 18.59 14.05
N ALA A 279 2.33 18.20 14.94
CA ALA A 279 2.56 18.91 16.20
C ALA A 279 3.39 20.19 16.03
N ARG A 280 4.24 20.27 14.99
CA ARG A 280 5.04 21.46 14.66
C ARG A 280 4.22 22.54 13.95
N ASP A 281 3.26 22.17 13.10
CA ASP A 281 2.32 23.12 12.46
C ASP A 281 1.44 23.87 13.47
N VAL A 282 1.18 23.30 14.64
CA VAL A 282 0.37 23.93 15.70
C VAL A 282 1.20 24.91 16.56
N LYS A 283 2.54 24.87 16.49
CA LYS A 283 3.45 25.60 17.39
C LYS A 283 4.23 26.74 16.74
N VAL A 284 3.84 27.21 15.55
CA VAL A 284 4.40 28.46 15.00
C VAL A 284 3.74 29.64 15.73
N PRO A 285 4.45 30.41 16.58
CA PRO A 285 3.89 31.65 17.11
C PRO A 285 3.76 32.64 15.94
N LYS A 286 2.57 33.23 15.78
CA LYS A 286 2.32 34.32 14.83
C LYS A 286 3.34 35.43 15.11
N LYS A 287 4.32 35.60 14.21
CA LYS A 287 5.23 36.73 14.25
C LYS A 287 4.42 38.02 14.13
N ASP A 288 4.71 38.90 15.07
CA ASP A 288 4.17 40.24 15.20
C ASP A 288 4.34 41.04 13.90
N LYS A 289 3.29 41.74 13.50
CA LYS A 289 3.31 42.63 12.33
C LYS A 289 4.09 43.89 12.71
N GLY A 290 5.34 43.98 12.27
CA GLY A 290 6.10 45.22 12.30
C GLY A 290 5.34 46.33 11.58
N MET A 291 5.08 47.42 12.31
CA MET A 291 4.59 48.69 11.77
C MET A 291 5.64 49.29 10.82
N GLU A 292 5.19 49.76 9.67
CA GLU A 292 5.87 50.77 8.88
C GLU A 292 5.61 52.15 9.51
N LEU A 293 6.67 52.83 9.93
CA LEU A 293 7.08 54.22 9.59
C LEU A 293 8.31 54.60 10.43
#